data_AF-A0AAW2VMI5-F1
#
_entry.id   AF-A0AAW2VMI5-F1
#
_cell.length_a   1.000
_cell.length_b   1.000
_cell.length_c   1.000
_cell.angle_alpha   90.00
_cell.angle_beta   90.00
_cell.angle_gamma   90.00
#
_symmetry.space_group_name_H-M   'P 1'
#
loop_
_entity.id
_entity.type
_entity.pdbx_description
1 polymer ?
#
loop_
_entity_poly.entity_id
_entity_poly.type
_entity_poly.pdbx_seq_one_letter_code
_entity_poly.pdbx_strand_id
1 'polypeptide(L)' 'MSAQLQLRVPVIQLLLGQLGLVSSDQMLSIWRYVVVGSVVAAAILTPSTDPLTQMLLAGPLMGLYLGGAGLVKVLGR' A
#
# COMPACT_ATOMS: atom_id res chain seq x y z
N MET A 1 14.48 12.34 -3.00
CA MET A 1 13.83 11.38 -3.92
C MET A 1 12.43 11.11 -3.40
N SER A 2 11.46 11.98 -3.70
CA SER A 2 10.51 11.89 -4.83
C SER A 2 9.18 11.24 -4.43
N ALA A 3 8.32 12.01 -3.73
CA ALA A 3 6.92 11.66 -3.43
C ALA A 3 6.11 11.27 -4.70
N GLN A 4 6.61 11.64 -5.88
CA GLN A 4 6.06 11.32 -7.19
C GLN A 4 6.01 9.81 -7.50
N LEU A 5 6.88 8.98 -6.90
CA LEU A 5 6.85 7.53 -7.16
C LEU A 5 5.76 6.82 -6.33
N GLN A 6 5.51 7.30 -5.11
CA GLN A 6 4.57 6.67 -4.18
C GLN A 6 3.12 6.83 -4.65
N LEU A 7 2.79 7.95 -5.30
CA LEU A 7 1.50 8.18 -5.96
C LEU A 7 1.22 7.23 -7.14
N ARG A 8 2.22 6.48 -7.63
CA ARG A 8 1.99 5.47 -8.68
C ARG A 8 1.33 4.21 -8.16
N VAL A 9 1.46 3.91 -6.86
CA VAL A 9 0.87 2.70 -6.28
C VAL A 9 -0.67 2.70 -6.43
N PRO A 10 -1.41 3.77 -6.04
CA PRO A 10 -2.85 3.86 -6.28
C PRO A 10 -3.23 3.80 -7.76
N VAL A 11 -2.45 4.44 -8.64
CA VAL A 11 -2.71 4.45 -10.08
C VAL A 11 -2.59 3.04 -10.66
N ILE A 12 -1.57 2.28 -10.28
CA ILE A 12 -1.38 0.90 -10.72
C ILE A 12 -2.51 0.01 -10.17
N GLN A 13 -2.86 0.15 -8.89
CA GLN A 13 -3.97 -0.59 -8.28
C GLN A 13 -5.29 -0.32 -9.03
N LEU A 14 -5.55 0.94 -9.37
CA LEU A 14 -6.70 1.34 -10.18
C LEU A 14 -6.68 0.71 -11.57
N LEU A 15 -5.56 0.77 -12.29
CA LEU A 15 -5.46 0.18 -13.63
C LEU A 15 -5.68 -1.34 -13.59
N LEU A 16 -5.08 -2.03 -12.63
CA LEU A 16 -5.28 -3.47 -12.43
C LEU A 16 -6.74 -3.80 -12.08
N GLY A 17 -7.38 -2.97 -11.25
CA GLY A 17 -8.79 -3.08 -10.92
C GLY A 17 -9.69 -2.87 -12.13
N GLN A 18 -9.41 -1.85 -12.95
CA GLN A 18 -10.15 -1.58 -14.18
C GLN A 18 -10.01 -2.71 -15.22
N LEU A 19 -8.85 -3.35 -15.28
CA LEU A 19 -8.59 -4.53 -16.12
C LEU A 19 -9.21 -5.82 -15.56
N GLY A 20 -9.81 -5.78 -14.35
CA GLY A 20 -10.38 -6.96 -13.69
C GLY A 20 -9.35 -7.95 -13.18
N LEU A 21 -8.07 -7.56 -13.11
CA LEU A 21 -6.97 -8.42 -12.65
C LEU A 21 -6.93 -8.53 -11.13
N VAL A 22 -7.45 -7.51 -10.44
CA VAL A 22 -7.47 -7.45 -8.97
C VAL A 22 -8.79 -6.80 -8.52
N SER A 23 -9.53 -7.42 -7.61
CA SER A 23 -10.71 -6.79 -6.99
C SER A 23 -10.36 -6.10 -5.66
N SER A 24 -11.19 -5.15 -5.23
CA SER A 24 -11.00 -4.53 -3.91
C SER A 24 -11.04 -5.56 -2.79
N ASP A 25 -11.91 -6.57 -2.88
CA ASP A 25 -12.01 -7.63 -1.86
C ASP A 25 -10.76 -8.51 -1.82
N GLN A 26 -10.13 -8.79 -2.98
CA GLN A 26 -8.84 -9.49 -3.01
C GLN A 26 -7.74 -8.66 -2.34
N MET A 27 -7.69 -7.36 -2.60
CA MET A 27 -6.72 -6.45 -1.96
C MET A 27 -6.94 -6.45 -0.44
N LEU A 28 -8.18 -6.26 0.01
CA LEU A 28 -8.49 -6.30 1.42
C LEU A 28 -8.23 -7.69 2.01
N SER A 29 -8.42 -8.80 1.32
CA SER A 29 -8.12 -10.13 1.89
C SER A 29 -6.65 -10.30 2.35
N ILE A 30 -5.72 -9.62 1.66
CA ILE A 30 -4.27 -9.69 1.91
C ILE A 30 -3.70 -8.47 2.66
N TRP A 31 -4.52 -7.52 3.12
CA TRP A 31 -4.05 -6.26 3.73
C TRP A 31 -3.05 -6.49 4.87
N ARG A 32 -3.25 -7.57 5.65
CA ARG A 32 -2.35 -7.97 6.76
C ARG A 32 -0.93 -8.30 6.29
N TYR A 33 -0.77 -8.92 5.12
CA TYR A 33 0.54 -9.25 4.56
C TYR A 33 1.26 -8.00 4.07
N VAL A 34 0.50 -7.02 3.57
CA VAL A 34 1.05 -5.71 3.18
C VAL A 34 1.53 -4.92 4.41
N VAL A 35 0.82 -5.01 5.54
CA VAL A 35 1.29 -4.44 6.80
C VAL A 35 2.63 -5.05 7.21
N VAL A 36 2.74 -6.37 7.27
CA VAL A 36 4.00 -7.03 7.63
C VAL A 36 5.12 -6.69 6.64
N GLY A 37 4.84 -6.75 5.33
CA GLY A 37 5.81 -6.42 4.30
C GLY A 37 6.30 -4.97 4.36
N SER A 38 5.42 -4.01 4.66
CA SER A 38 5.78 -2.60 4.78
C SER A 38 6.62 -2.31 6.03
N VAL A 39 6.32 -2.96 7.16
CA VAL A 39 7.14 -2.88 8.38
C VAL A 39 8.51 -3.52 8.16
N VAL A 40 8.57 -4.68 7.50
CA VAL A 40 9.85 -5.34 7.15
C VAL A 40 10.67 -4.47 6.20
N ALA A 41 10.04 -3.87 5.19
CA ALA A 41 10.71 -2.94 4.29
C ALA A 41 11.24 -1.71 5.05
N ALA A 42 10.46 -1.15 5.97
CA ALA A 42 10.91 -0.06 6.84
C ALA A 42 12.09 -0.49 7.71
N ALA A 43 12.06 -1.69 8.30
CA ALA A 43 13.16 -2.22 9.10
C ALA A 43 14.47 -2.39 8.31
N ILE A 44 14.39 -2.73 7.03
CA ILE A 44 15.56 -2.85 6.15
C ILE A 44 16.09 -1.46 5.75
N LEU A 45 15.19 -0.51 5.49
CA LEU A 45 15.53 0.82 5.00
C LEU A 45 16.06 1.77 6.09
N THR A 46 15.67 1.53 7.34
CA THR A 46 16.03 2.40 8.46
C THR A 46 17.14 1.76 9.29
N PRO A 47 18.23 2.46 9.61
CA PRO A 47 19.27 1.93 10.51
C PRO A 47 18.79 1.80 11.97
N SER A 48 17.67 2.44 12.32
CA SER A 48 17.02 2.30 13.63
C SER A 48 15.93 1.22 13.58
N THR A 49 15.89 0.37 14.60
CA THR A 49 14.87 -0.68 14.77
C THR A 49 13.76 -0.24 15.74
N ASP A 50 13.55 1.06 15.89
CA ASP A 50 12.54 1.57 16.80
C ASP A 50 11.13 1.47 16.18
N PRO A 51 10.13 0.94 16.92
CA PRO A 51 8.80 0.68 16.34
C PRO A 51 8.09 1.93 15.81
N LEU A 52 8.33 3.09 16.44
CA LEU A 52 7.66 4.34 16.05
C LEU A 52 8.14 4.82 14.68
N THR A 53 9.45 4.85 14.43
CA THR A 53 10.01 5.26 13.14
C THR A 53 9.60 4.28 12.04
N GLN A 54 9.60 2.97 12.34
CA GLN A 54 9.14 1.96 11.39
C GLN A 54 7.65 2.16 11.02
N MET A 55 6.79 2.46 11.99
CA MET A 55 5.38 2.77 11.73
C MET A 55 5.19 4.08 10.96
N LEU A 56 6.03 5.09 11.19
CA LEU A 56 5.96 6.36 10.46
C LEU A 56 6.34 6.20 8.98
N LEU A 57 7.24 5.26 8.66
CA LEU A 57 7.64 4.94 7.29
C LEU A 57 6.68 3.96 6.61
N ALA A 58 6.19 2.96 7.34
CA ALA A 58 5.21 1.99 6.85
C ALA A 58 3.82 2.61 6.66
N GLY A 59 3.45 3.58 7.52
CA GLY A 59 2.13 4.24 7.52
C GLY A 59 1.74 4.84 6.17
N PRO A 60 2.59 5.67 5.52
CA PRO A 60 2.32 6.20 4.19
C PRO A 60 2.11 5.10 3.12
N LEU A 61 2.93 4.05 3.14
CA LEU A 61 2.76 2.91 2.21
C LEU A 61 1.42 2.22 2.41
N MET A 62 1.04 2.03 3.67
CA MET A 62 -0.22 1.39 4.04
C MET A 62 -1.43 2.27 3.67
N GLY A 63 -1.31 3.58 3.88
CA GLY A 63 -2.31 4.56 3.48
C GLY A 63 -2.54 4.58 1.96
N LEU A 64 -1.47 4.50 1.17
CA LEU A 64 -1.57 4.41 -0.28
C LEU A 64 -2.24 3.11 -0.73
N TYR A 65 -1.87 1.98 -0.10
CA TYR A 65 -2.47 0.68 -0.42
C TYR A 65 -3.98 0.64 -0.14
N LEU A 66 -4.37 1.06 1.06
CA LEU A 66 -5.78 1.09 1.48
C LEU A 66 -6.57 2.14 0.70
N GLY A 67 -5.97 3.30 0.43
CA GLY A 67 -6.55 4.34 -0.42
C GLY A 67 -6.84 3.83 -1.83
N GLY A 68 -5.88 3.16 -2.47
CA GLY A 68 -6.08 2.54 -3.79
C GLY A 68 -7.13 1.44 -3.77
N ALA A 69 -7.11 0.55 -2.77
CA ALA A 69 -8.15 -0.47 -2.60
C ALA A 69 -9.55 0.13 -2.44
N GLY A 70 -9.66 1.23 -1.69
CA GLY A 70 -10.91 1.99 -1.55
C GLY A 70 -11.37 2.63 -2.85
N LEU A 71 -10.44 3.20 -3.64
CA LEU A 71 -10.78 3.78 -4.95
C LEU A 71 -11.27 2.71 -5.93
N VAL A 72 -10.65 1.52 -5.95
CA VAL A 72 -11.14 0.37 -6.75
C VAL A 72 -12.57 -0.01 -6.33
N LYS A 73 -12.84 -0.05 -5.02
CA LYS A 73 -14.17 -0.35 -4.47
C LYS A 73 -15.23 0.67 -4.90
N VAL A 74 -14.91 1.95 -4.80
CA VAL A 74 -15.82 3.05 -5.17
C VAL A 74 -16.15 3.01 -6.66
N LEU A 75 -15.21 2.54 -7.50
CA LEU A 75 -15.42 2.37 -8.94
C LEU A 75 -16.20 1.09 -9.31
N GLY A 76 -16.76 0.37 -8.33
CA GLY A 76 -17.66 -0.76 -8.55
C GLY A 76 -16.97 -2.06 -8.95
N ARG A 77 -15.70 -2.25 -8.55
CA ARG A 77 -14.92 -3.46 -8.79
C ARG A 77 -14.23 -4.00 -7.55
#